data_AF-A0A969ALF4-F1
#
_entry.id   AF-A0A969ALF4-F1
#
_cell.length_a   1.000
_cell.length_b   1.000
_cell.length_c   1.000
_cell.angle_alpha   90.00
_cell.angle_beta   90.00
_cell.angle_gamma   90.00
#
_symmetry.space_group_name_H-M   'P 1'
#
loop_
_entity.id
_entity.type
_entity.pdbx_description
1 polymer ?
#
loop_
_entity_poly.entity_id
_entity_poly.type
_entity_poly.pdbx_seq_one_letter_code
_entity_poly.pdbx_strand_id
1 'polypeptide(L)' 'MKDELKGWGFTQGAESLNGRLAMIAFTTAIIVELLTGHGFLQFLQLI' A
#
# COMPACT_ATOMS: atom_id res chain seq x y z
N MET A 1 8.23 -3.20 32.73
CA MET A 1 9.05 -2.14 32.10
C MET A 1 10.04 -2.75 31.11
N LYS A 2 9.54 -3.50 30.14
CA LYS A 2 10.17 -3.71 28.82
C LYS A 2 9.03 -3.84 27.81
N ASP A 3 8.14 -2.86 27.87
CA ASP A 3 6.85 -2.84 27.19
C ASP A 3 6.82 -1.68 26.19
N GLU A 4 7.94 -1.39 25.51
CA GLU A 4 8.02 -0.20 24.64
C GLU A 4 8.75 -0.39 23.31
N LEU A 5 9.25 -1.59 22.95
CA LEU A 5 10.03 -1.78 21.71
C LEU A 5 9.60 -2.99 20.85
N LYS A 6 8.45 -3.61 21.12
CA LYS A 6 7.94 -4.74 20.31
C LYS A 6 7.02 -4.33 19.16
N GLY A 7 6.63 -3.05 19.11
CA GLY A 7 5.70 -2.52 18.13
C GLY A 7 6.35 -2.01 16.84
N TRP A 8 7.61 -1.57 16.88
CA TRP A 8 8.27 -0.89 15.77
C TRP A 8 9.54 -1.62 15.31
N GLY A 9 9.49 -2.17 14.09
CA GLY A 9 10.58 -2.88 13.42
C GLY A 9 10.07 -3.76 12.27
N PHE A 10 10.97 -4.21 11.38
CA PHE A 10 10.67 -5.21 10.34
C PHE A 10 10.46 -6.59 11.01
N THR A 11 9.26 -6.83 11.54
CA THR A 11 8.83 -8.13 12.07
C THR A 11 8.12 -8.90 10.95
N GLN A 12 8.23 -10.23 10.91
CA GLN A 12 7.52 -11.06 9.91
C GLN A 12 6.01 -10.76 9.85
N GLY A 13 5.41 -10.42 10.99
CA GLY A 13 4.01 -9.99 11.05
C GLY A 13 3.77 -8.68 10.29
N ALA A 14 4.62 -7.68 10.50
CA ALA A 14 4.53 -6.39 9.82
C ALA A 14 4.85 -6.49 8.31
N GLU A 15 5.83 -7.31 7.93
CA GLU A 15 6.21 -7.53 6.53
C GLU A 15 5.08 -8.19 5.72
N SER A 16 4.44 -9.23 6.28
CA SER A 16 3.32 -9.90 5.62
C SER A 16 2.06 -9.03 5.55
N LEU A 17 1.81 -8.19 6.57
CA LEU A 17 0.73 -7.20 6.54
C LEU A 17 0.98 -6.13 5.48
N ASN A 18 2.18 -5.54 5.46
CA ASN A 18 2.55 -4.53 4.46
C ASN A 18 2.53 -5.10 3.04
N GLY A 19 3.00 -6.33 2.84
CA GLY A 19 2.94 -7.01 1.55
C GLY A 19 1.51 -7.20 1.03
N ARG A 20 0.57 -7.61 1.89
CA ARG A 20 -0.85 -7.74 1.51
C ARG A 20 -1.49 -6.40 1.19
N LEU A 21 -1.21 -5.38 2.00
CA LEU A 21 -1.69 -4.02 1.75
C LEU A 21 -1.16 -3.48 0.42
N ALA A 22 0.10 -3.74 0.08
CA ALA A 22 0.68 -3.35 -1.20
C ALA A 22 0.01 -4.06 -2.39
N MET A 23 -0.26 -5.36 -2.30
CA MET A 23 -0.98 -6.09 -3.35
C MET A 23 -2.39 -5.52 -3.59
N ILE A 24 -3.13 -5.24 -2.51
CA ILE A 24 -4.47 -4.63 -2.61
C ILE A 24 -4.38 -3.24 -3.22
N ALA A 25 -3.46 -2.39 -2.75
CA ALA A 25 -3.28 -1.04 -3.28
C ALA A 25 -2.96 -1.06 -4.78
N PHE A 26 -2.12 -2.00 -5.23
CA PHE A 26 -1.77 -2.16 -6.64
C PHE A 26 -2.97 -2.61 -7.48
N THR A 27 -3.70 -3.63 -7.03
CA THR A 27 -4.90 -4.10 -7.74
C THR A 27 -5.99 -3.03 -7.79
N THR A 28 -6.22 -2.31 -6.68
CA THR A 28 -7.19 -1.21 -6.63
C THR A 28 -6.77 -0.06 -7.54
N ALA A 29 -5.48 0.28 -7.60
CA ALA A 29 -4.98 1.30 -8.53
C ALA A 29 -5.33 0.95 -9.98
N ILE A 30 -5.04 -0.29 -10.42
CA ILE A 30 -5.39 -0.77 -11.77
C ILE A 30 -6.90 -0.71 -12.02
N ILE A 31 -7.72 -1.14 -11.06
CA ILE A 31 -9.19 -1.09 -11.20
C ILE A 31 -9.68 0.35 -11.34
N VAL A 32 -9.15 1.27 -10.54
CA VAL A 32 -9.49 2.70 -10.60
C VAL A 32 -9.10 3.29 -11.96
N GLU A 33 -7.96 2.90 -12.52
CA GLU A 33 -7.53 3.30 -13.87
C GLU A 33 -8.52 2.83 -14.94
N LEU A 34 -8.94 1.58 -14.87
CA LEU A 34 -9.89 1.00 -15.81
C LEU A 34 -11.28 1.65 -15.72
N LEU A 35 -11.74 2.00 -14.52
CA LEU A 35 -13.04 2.64 -14.31
C LEU A 35 -13.04 4.12 -14.71
N THR A 36 -11.92 4.82 -14.49
CA THR A 36 -11.84 6.28 -14.72
C THR A 36 -11.41 6.63 -16.14
N GLY A 37 -10.78 5.69 -16.86
CA GLY A 37 -10.25 5.91 -18.21
C GLY A 37 -9.11 6.92 -18.29
N HIS A 38 -8.69 7.47 -17.14
CA HIS A 38 -7.54 8.34 -16.95
C HIS A 38 -6.54 7.57 -16.09
N GLY A 39 -5.29 7.47 -16.54
CA GLY A 39 -4.26 6.73 -15.81
C GLY A 39 -4.06 7.28 -14.40
N PHE A 40 -3.65 6.43 -13.45
CA PHE A 40 -3.47 6.80 -12.05
C PHE A 40 -2.45 7.95 -11.90
N LEU A 41 -1.52 8.05 -12.86
CA LEU A 41 -0.55 9.14 -12.98
C LEU A 41 -1.17 10.52 -13.30
N GLN A 42 -2.34 10.58 -13.94
CA GLN A 42 -3.08 11.84 -14.11
C GLN A 42 -3.74 12.29 -12.81
N PHE A 43 -4.16 11.35 -11.95
CA PHE A 43 -4.66 11.70 -10.60
C PHE A 43 -3.53 12.26 -9.72
N LEU A 44 -2.30 11.77 -9.90
CA LEU A 44 -1.12 12.32 -9.24
C LEU A 44 -0.61 13.64 -9.86
N GLN A 45 -1.28 14.15 -10.90
CA GLN A 45 -0.95 15.39 -11.60
C GLN A 45 0.52 15.48 -12.07
N LEU A 46 1.10 14.33 -12.44
CA LEU A 46 2.47 14.24 -12.93
C LEU A 46 2.58 14.57 -14.43
N ILE A 47 1.45 14.73 -15.10
CA ILE A 47 1.29 15.23 -16.48
C ILE A 47 0.04 16.11 -16.56
#